data_AF-A0A1S5RMQ2-F1
#
_entry.id   AF-A0A1S5RMQ2-F1
#
_cell.length_a   1.000
_cell.length_b   1.000
_cell.length_c   1.000
_cell.angle_alpha   90.00
_cell.angle_beta   90.00
_cell.angle_gamma   90.00
#
_symmetry.space_group_name_H-M   'P 1'
#
loop_
_entity.id
_entity.type
_entity.pdbx_description
1 polymer ?
#
loop_
_entity_poly.entity_id
_entity_poly.type
_entity_poly.pdbx_seq_one_letter_code
_entity_poly.pdbx_strand_id
1 'polypeptide(L)'
;MRLAGAAVRRVWTVELRPRPGGPALVCVRCTNHTVSPVAASARSAALAHLACHARADALPAHLRICQCRSLGCLWHRRHRGCAGPVLLALTRDDGGRVWRLADTCAACAAATGNTSVVPCTVLGTPHSPASPPAAAAAAHRVHRPAAEEGMRVREMLTYLATALPRCTSPAGRLLALQCALRADTRGLVRLPAGLLRGMRLRGRAEAWEELAHGRWLLPPDLRAAPVTVQLLDAAVRDQAPGRTARRRAAHWALRPGPPALPGATPPAVRLVALVLAAHLSPRAAHTIEMDVLARLCGHSPHQTAELLDRLVASHVLTSWHHRLDTDEVTWALPHGHSARTGSPRLS
;
A
#
# COMPACT_ATOMS: atom_id res chain seq x y z
N MET A 1 -2.91 -18.28 43.84
CA MET A 1 -1.71 -17.54 43.40
C MET A 1 -2.03 -16.86 42.07
N ARG A 2 -2.43 -15.57 42.08
CA ARG A 2 -2.83 -14.82 40.87
C ARG A 2 -1.60 -14.10 40.32
N LEU A 3 -1.03 -14.61 39.24
CA LEU A 3 -0.06 -13.85 38.45
C LEU A 3 -0.82 -12.75 37.70
N ALA A 4 -1.00 -11.60 38.36
CA ALA A 4 -1.34 -10.35 37.69
C ALA A 4 -0.12 -9.89 36.89
N GLY A 5 0.14 -10.57 35.77
CA GLY A 5 1.10 -10.09 34.77
C GLY A 5 0.56 -8.77 34.24
N ALA A 6 1.31 -7.70 34.41
CA ALA A 6 0.95 -6.36 33.92
C ALA A 6 0.59 -6.46 32.43
N ALA A 7 -0.70 -6.41 32.12
CA ALA A 7 -1.18 -6.48 30.75
C ALA A 7 -0.65 -5.25 30.02
N VAL A 8 0.35 -5.45 29.15
CA VAL A 8 0.90 -4.40 28.30
C VAL A 8 -0.26 -3.86 27.46
N ARG A 9 -0.72 -2.65 27.80
CA ARG A 9 -1.80 -1.98 27.09
C ARG A 9 -1.30 -1.66 25.69
N ARG A 10 -1.77 -2.37 24.67
CA ARG A 10 -1.45 -2.09 23.25
C ARG A 10 -2.57 -1.25 22.63
N VAL A 11 -2.74 -0.06 23.18
CA VAL A 11 -3.71 0.93 22.74
C VAL A 11 -2.99 2.25 22.60
N TRP A 12 -2.96 2.77 21.37
CA TRP A 12 -2.39 4.06 21.03
C TRP A 12 -3.48 4.94 20.48
N THR A 13 -3.61 6.15 21.02
CA THR A 13 -4.60 7.12 20.59
C THR A 13 -3.89 8.42 20.25
N VAL A 14 -4.23 8.98 19.10
CA VAL A 14 -3.79 10.31 18.67
C VAL A 14 -5.01 11.16 18.35
N GLU A 15 -4.93 12.43 18.68
CA GLU A 15 -5.97 13.43 18.44
C GLU A 15 -5.41 14.53 17.53
N LEU A 16 -6.16 14.91 16.50
CA LEU A 16 -5.86 16.06 15.64
C LEU A 16 -6.66 17.28 16.12
N ARG A 17 -5.97 18.22 16.76
CA ARG A 17 -6.57 19.46 17.27
C ARG A 17 -6.35 20.62 16.31
N PRO A 18 -7.38 21.42 15.98
CA PRO A 18 -7.19 22.63 15.21
C PRO A 18 -6.39 23.66 16.04
N ARG A 19 -5.36 24.26 15.45
CA ARG A 19 -4.62 25.40 16.03
C ARG A 19 -4.44 26.51 14.99
N PRO A 20 -4.28 27.77 15.43
CA PRO A 20 -3.84 28.83 14.53
C PRO A 20 -2.46 28.46 13.97
N GLY A 21 -2.37 28.30 12.65
CA GLY A 21 -1.17 27.79 11.96
C GLY A 21 -1.22 26.32 11.52
N GLY A 22 -2.32 25.59 11.77
CA GLY A 22 -2.56 24.24 11.25
C GLY A 22 -2.99 23.21 12.30
N PRO A 23 -3.45 22.02 11.88
CA PRO A 23 -3.84 20.95 12.79
C PRO A 23 -2.63 20.38 13.54
N ALA A 24 -2.68 20.37 14.87
CA ALA A 24 -1.65 19.79 15.72
C ALA A 24 -2.02 18.37 16.17
N LEU A 25 -1.06 17.46 16.08
CA LEU A 25 -1.20 16.10 16.59
C LEU A 25 -0.87 16.06 18.09
N VAL A 26 -1.75 15.45 18.87
CA VAL A 26 -1.58 15.20 20.30
C VAL A 26 -1.61 13.69 20.54
N CYS A 27 -0.57 13.14 21.14
CA CYS A 27 -0.50 11.73 21.54
C CYS A 27 -0.44 11.63 23.07
N VAL A 28 -1.30 10.79 23.66
CA VAL A 28 -1.35 10.60 25.12
C VAL A 28 -0.11 9.92 25.71
N ARG A 29 0.73 9.28 24.89
CA ARG A 29 1.94 8.57 25.32
C ARG A 29 3.23 9.33 25.10
N CYS A 30 3.24 10.30 24.18
CA CYS A 30 4.40 11.14 23.95
C CYS A 30 4.28 12.36 24.85
N THR A 31 5.13 12.47 25.87
CA THR A 31 5.15 13.60 26.80
C THR A 31 5.61 14.91 26.14
N ASN A 32 6.13 14.86 24.91
CA ASN A 32 6.45 16.03 24.11
C ASN A 32 6.11 15.79 22.63
N HIS A 33 5.87 16.89 21.92
CA HIS A 33 5.77 17.05 20.47
C HIS A 33 4.36 17.18 19.89
N THR A 34 3.89 18.43 19.87
CA THR A 34 3.14 19.01 18.77
C THR A 34 4.02 19.00 17.51
N VAL A 35 3.94 17.94 16.72
CA VAL A 35 4.47 17.98 15.36
C VAL A 35 3.50 18.83 14.55
N SER A 36 3.89 20.06 14.20
CA SER A 36 3.19 20.80 13.15
C SER A 36 3.41 20.01 11.85
N PRO A 37 2.35 19.54 11.17
CA PRO A 37 2.50 18.76 9.96
C PRO A 37 3.03 19.68 8.85
N VAL A 38 4.35 19.74 8.70
CA VAL A 38 4.99 20.40 7.57
C VAL A 38 4.71 19.55 6.33
N ALA A 39 3.83 20.05 5.46
CA ALA A 39 3.58 19.58 4.09
C ALA A 39 3.24 18.08 3.91
N ALA A 40 2.61 17.46 4.90
CA ALA A 40 1.96 16.15 4.78
C ALA A 40 0.60 16.21 5.47
N SER A 41 -0.47 15.68 4.86
CA SER A 41 -1.82 15.73 5.44
C SER A 41 -1.82 15.32 6.92
N ALA A 42 -2.58 16.03 7.76
CA ALA A 42 -2.63 15.79 9.21
C ALA A 42 -2.99 14.33 9.55
N ARG A 43 -3.80 13.71 8.69
CA ARG A 43 -4.15 12.28 8.74
C ARG A 43 -2.93 11.38 8.51
N SER A 44 -2.12 11.66 7.50
CA SER A 44 -0.89 10.90 7.24
C SER A 44 0.10 11.01 8.41
N ALA A 45 0.22 12.19 9.01
CA ALA A 45 1.03 12.38 10.22
C ALA A 45 0.51 11.55 11.40
N ALA A 46 -0.81 11.50 11.60
CA ALA A 46 -1.45 10.65 12.61
C ALA A 46 -1.18 9.16 12.42
N LEU A 47 -1.32 8.67 11.19
CA LEU A 47 -1.06 7.26 10.88
C LEU A 47 0.41 6.89 11.02
N ALA A 48 1.33 7.73 10.54
CA ALA A 48 2.76 7.50 10.68
C ALA A 48 3.19 7.47 12.15
N HIS A 49 2.63 8.36 12.97
CA HIS A 49 2.89 8.40 14.41
C HIS A 49 2.35 7.15 15.13
N LEU A 50 1.11 6.72 14.84
CA LEU A 50 0.54 5.48 15.38
C LEU A 50 1.35 4.24 14.96
N ALA A 51 1.82 4.20 13.72
CA ALA A 51 2.65 3.11 13.22
C ALA A 51 4.02 3.04 13.92
N CYS A 52 4.60 4.19 14.30
CA CYS A 52 5.83 4.24 15.08
C CYS A 52 5.65 3.53 16.43
N HIS A 53 4.60 3.88 17.17
CA HIS A 53 4.26 3.24 18.44
C HIS A 53 4.00 1.73 18.31
N ALA A 54 3.22 1.33 17.31
CA ALA A 54 2.91 -0.09 17.11
C ALA A 54 4.15 -0.96 16.81
N ARG A 55 5.16 -0.37 16.15
CA ARG A 55 6.47 -1.01 15.90
C ARG A 55 7.35 -1.04 17.14
N ALA A 56 7.44 0.08 17.87
CA ALA A 56 8.25 0.16 19.08
C ALA A 56 7.78 -0.82 20.16
N ASP A 57 6.46 -0.96 20.28
CA ASP A 57 5.85 -1.84 21.29
C ASP A 57 5.66 -3.28 20.79
N ALA A 58 6.22 -3.71 19.65
CA ALA A 58 5.91 -4.98 18.98
C ALA A 58 5.90 -6.22 19.90
N LEU A 59 4.84 -7.02 19.82
CA LEU A 59 4.59 -8.17 20.69
C LEU A 59 4.22 -9.39 19.85
N PRO A 60 4.73 -10.59 20.18
CA PRO A 60 4.34 -11.85 19.55
C PRO A 60 2.82 -12.10 19.61
N ALA A 61 2.25 -12.70 18.56
CA ALA A 61 0.82 -12.91 18.44
C ALA A 61 0.20 -13.68 19.62
N HIS A 62 0.93 -14.65 20.18
CA HIS A 62 0.48 -15.46 21.32
C HIS A 62 0.40 -14.68 22.64
N LEU A 63 1.04 -13.50 22.73
CA LEU A 63 0.95 -12.61 23.88
C LEU A 63 -0.04 -11.45 23.66
N ARG A 64 -0.62 -11.34 22.45
CA ARG A 64 -1.61 -10.30 22.16
C ARG A 64 -2.96 -10.72 22.72
N ILE A 65 -3.60 -9.79 23.43
CA ILE A 65 -4.95 -9.96 23.95
C ILE A 65 -5.85 -8.86 23.39
N CYS A 66 -7.13 -9.17 23.21
CA CYS A 66 -8.11 -8.18 22.79
C CYS A 66 -8.24 -7.07 23.86
N GLN A 67 -7.93 -5.84 23.48
CA GLN A 67 -7.95 -4.67 24.36
C GLN A 67 -9.38 -4.17 24.65
N CYS A 68 -10.42 -4.82 24.10
CA CYS A 68 -11.84 -4.60 24.49
C CYS A 68 -12.03 -4.67 26.02
N ARG A 69 -11.33 -5.60 26.67
CA ARG A 69 -11.49 -5.93 28.10
C ARG A 69 -10.82 -4.95 29.04
N SER A 70 -9.77 -4.26 28.60
CA SER A 70 -9.01 -3.33 29.43
C SER A 70 -9.69 -1.95 29.55
N LEU A 71 -10.70 -1.66 28.73
CA LEU A 71 -11.46 -0.40 28.72
C LEU A 71 -12.99 -0.59 28.83
N GLY A 72 -13.45 -1.75 29.30
CA GLY A 72 -14.86 -1.95 29.66
C GLY A 72 -15.85 -1.98 28.49
N CYS A 73 -15.49 -2.57 27.34
CA CYS A 73 -16.40 -2.77 26.20
C CYS A 73 -17.04 -1.49 25.62
N LEU A 74 -16.47 -0.30 25.86
CA LEU A 74 -17.01 0.98 25.37
C LEU A 74 -16.77 1.24 23.89
N TRP A 75 -15.99 0.40 23.21
CA TRP A 75 -15.59 0.62 21.82
C TRP A 75 -16.65 0.20 20.80
N HIS A 76 -17.46 -0.80 21.13
CA HIS A 76 -18.41 -1.40 20.20
C HIS A 76 -19.78 -1.54 20.84
N ARG A 77 -20.82 -1.59 20.01
CA ARG A 77 -22.17 -1.94 20.47
C ARG A 77 -22.18 -3.37 21.04
N ARG A 78 -23.21 -3.68 21.84
CA ARG A 78 -23.33 -4.97 22.52
C ARG A 78 -23.33 -6.11 21.49
N HIS A 79 -22.38 -7.04 21.61
CA HIS A 79 -22.27 -8.25 20.80
C HIS A 79 -21.93 -9.45 21.68
N ARG A 80 -21.87 -10.66 21.10
CA ARG A 80 -21.76 -11.94 21.84
C ARG A 80 -20.44 -12.16 22.60
N GLY A 81 -19.53 -11.18 22.59
CA GLY A 81 -18.28 -11.21 23.36
C GLY A 81 -17.03 -11.35 22.47
N CYS A 82 -15.84 -11.16 23.06
CA CYS A 82 -14.59 -11.12 22.30
C CYS A 82 -14.22 -12.54 21.81
N ALA A 83 -14.22 -12.75 20.48
CA ALA A 83 -13.97 -14.03 19.80
C ALA A 83 -13.19 -13.85 18.47
N GLY A 84 -12.49 -14.90 18.05
CA GLY A 84 -11.65 -14.90 16.85
C GLY A 84 -10.21 -14.41 17.09
N PRO A 85 -9.37 -14.40 16.03
CA PRO A 85 -7.97 -14.01 16.14
C PRO A 85 -7.83 -12.53 16.55
N VAL A 86 -6.78 -12.21 17.30
CA VAL A 86 -6.42 -10.83 17.66
C VAL A 86 -5.70 -10.17 16.49
N LEU A 87 -6.26 -9.06 16.03
CA LEU A 87 -5.85 -8.27 14.89
C LEU A 87 -5.45 -6.87 15.34
N LEU A 88 -4.61 -6.19 14.57
CA LEU A 88 -4.35 -4.77 14.76
C LEU A 88 -5.47 -3.99 14.06
N ALA A 89 -6.28 -3.26 14.83
CA ALA A 89 -7.40 -2.51 14.31
C ALA A 89 -7.19 -1.00 14.49
N LEU A 90 -7.42 -0.27 13.41
CA LEU A 90 -7.42 1.18 13.36
C LEU A 90 -8.86 1.67 13.39
N THR A 91 -9.25 2.31 14.48
CA THR A 91 -10.58 2.90 14.66
C THR A 91 -10.47 4.41 14.55
N ARG A 92 -11.33 4.99 13.72
CA ARG A 92 -11.54 6.45 13.66
C ARG A 92 -12.79 6.78 14.46
N ASP A 93 -12.71 7.78 15.32
CA ASP A 93 -13.88 8.30 16.02
C ASP A 93 -14.83 9.03 15.06
N ASP A 94 -16.10 9.16 15.43
CA ASP A 94 -17.16 9.72 14.56
C ASP A 94 -16.90 11.19 14.18
N GLY A 95 -16.23 11.94 15.05
CA GLY A 95 -15.77 13.30 14.75
C GLY A 95 -14.53 13.37 13.84
N GLY A 96 -13.94 12.23 13.50
CA GLY A 96 -12.79 12.10 12.59
C GLY A 96 -11.45 12.65 13.09
N ARG A 97 -11.43 13.20 14.31
CA ARG A 97 -10.29 13.87 14.96
C ARG A 97 -9.48 12.93 15.83
N VAL A 98 -10.11 11.90 16.39
CA VAL A 98 -9.44 10.90 17.22
C VAL A 98 -9.22 9.63 16.41
N TRP A 99 -7.98 9.17 16.41
CA TRP A 99 -7.55 7.95 15.75
C TRP A 99 -6.97 7.01 16.80
N ARG A 100 -7.44 5.77 16.80
CA ARG A 100 -7.02 4.75 17.75
C ARG A 100 -6.50 3.54 17.02
N LEU A 101 -5.33 3.08 17.41
CA LEU A 101 -4.77 1.81 16.97
C LEU A 101 -4.71 0.87 18.18
N ALA A 102 -5.31 -0.31 18.06
CA ALA A 102 -5.37 -1.26 19.17
C ALA A 102 -5.42 -2.72 18.70
N ASP A 103 -4.93 -3.61 19.55
CA ASP A 103 -5.16 -5.04 19.38
C ASP A 103 -6.62 -5.38 19.71
N THR A 104 -7.39 -5.87 18.73
CA THR A 104 -8.79 -6.28 18.90
C THR A 104 -9.05 -7.61 18.23
N CYS A 105 -9.90 -8.45 18.82
CA CYS A 105 -10.33 -9.68 18.15
C CYS A 105 -11.20 -9.38 16.94
N ALA A 106 -11.25 -10.30 15.98
CA ALA A 106 -12.06 -10.16 14.76
C ALA A 106 -13.53 -9.79 15.05
N ALA A 107 -14.17 -10.37 16.08
CA ALA A 107 -15.54 -10.04 16.45
C ALA A 107 -15.67 -8.58 16.95
N CYS A 108 -14.73 -8.12 17.77
CA CYS A 108 -14.72 -6.74 18.26
C CYS A 108 -14.43 -5.74 17.13
N ALA A 109 -13.48 -6.06 16.25
CA ALA A 109 -13.16 -5.22 15.09
C ALA A 109 -14.38 -5.03 14.18
N ALA A 110 -15.15 -6.10 13.94
CA ALA A 110 -16.37 -6.05 13.14
C ALA A 110 -17.52 -5.30 13.83
N ALA A 111 -17.60 -5.36 15.16
CA ALA A 111 -18.65 -4.69 15.95
C ALA A 111 -18.34 -3.20 16.23
N THR A 112 -17.12 -2.74 15.96
CA THR A 112 -16.69 -1.35 16.17
C THR A 112 -16.92 -0.57 14.88
N GLY A 113 -17.70 0.52 14.95
CA GLY A 113 -17.90 1.42 13.81
C GLY A 113 -16.58 2.05 13.36
N ASN A 114 -16.50 2.46 12.09
CA ASN A 114 -15.35 3.21 11.54
C ASN A 114 -13.99 2.55 11.80
N THR A 115 -13.95 1.23 11.81
CA THR A 115 -12.75 0.43 12.11
C THR A 115 -12.26 -0.31 10.87
N SER A 116 -10.96 -0.23 10.61
CA SER A 116 -10.27 -1.00 9.58
C SER A 116 -9.25 -1.94 10.20
N VAL A 117 -9.19 -3.17 9.71
CA VAL A 117 -8.15 -4.13 10.08
C VAL A 117 -6.88 -3.75 9.33
N VAL A 118 -5.78 -3.54 10.07
CA VAL A 118 -4.47 -3.30 9.51
C VAL A 118 -3.83 -4.66 9.21
N PRO A 119 -3.56 -5.00 7.93
CA PRO A 119 -2.92 -6.26 7.59
C PRO A 119 -1.57 -6.41 8.30
N CYS A 120 -1.27 -7.62 8.79
CA CYS A 120 -0.01 -7.91 9.48
C CYS A 120 1.23 -7.88 8.58
N THR A 121 1.10 -7.48 7.30
CA THR A 121 2.24 -7.28 6.38
C THR A 121 3.21 -6.18 6.85
N VAL A 122 2.83 -5.40 7.87
CA VAL A 122 3.65 -4.32 8.45
C VAL A 122 4.47 -4.77 9.68
N LEU A 123 4.23 -5.95 10.25
CA LEU A 123 4.95 -6.44 11.43
C LEU A 123 5.41 -7.88 11.20
N GLY A 124 6.65 -8.03 10.73
CA GLY A 124 7.26 -9.32 10.41
C GLY A 124 7.14 -10.33 11.54
N THR A 125 6.60 -11.51 11.24
CA THR A 125 6.84 -12.77 11.96
C THR A 125 6.50 -13.95 11.04
N PRO A 126 7.27 -15.04 11.04
CA PRO A 126 7.06 -16.19 10.17
C PRO A 126 5.85 -17.02 10.61
N HIS A 127 5.04 -17.45 9.64
CA HIS A 127 3.97 -18.42 9.85
C HIS A 127 4.52 -19.84 10.04
N SER A 128 3.97 -20.58 11.00
CA SER A 128 4.01 -22.05 10.99
C SER A 128 2.66 -22.57 10.47
N PRO A 129 2.62 -23.64 9.65
CA PRO A 129 1.41 -24.06 8.94
C PRO A 129 0.59 -25.04 9.79
N ALA A 130 -0.72 -24.85 9.81
CA ALA A 130 -1.67 -25.92 10.11
C ALA A 130 -2.86 -25.82 9.14
N SER A 131 -3.03 -26.88 8.36
CA SER A 131 -4.02 -27.07 7.29
C SER A 131 -5.43 -27.40 7.84
N PRO A 132 -6.48 -27.39 6.98
CA PRO A 132 -7.89 -27.11 7.37
C PRO A 132 -8.78 -28.37 7.38
N PRO A 133 -10.10 -28.25 7.66
CA PRO A 133 -11.09 -29.11 7.05
C PRO A 133 -11.75 -28.43 5.84
N ALA A 134 -11.86 -29.21 4.76
CA ALA A 134 -12.49 -28.88 3.50
C ALA A 134 -14.02 -29.07 3.58
N ALA A 135 -14.78 -28.07 3.11
CA ALA A 135 -16.09 -28.20 2.46
C ALA A 135 -16.77 -26.83 2.27
N ALA A 136 -16.22 -25.96 1.40
CA ALA A 136 -16.93 -24.78 0.87
C ALA A 136 -16.25 -24.13 -0.36
N ALA A 137 -15.18 -24.72 -0.90
CA ALA A 137 -14.25 -24.02 -1.79
C ALA A 137 -14.43 -24.32 -3.29
N ALA A 138 -15.65 -24.62 -3.75
CA ALA A 138 -15.90 -24.97 -5.15
C ALA A 138 -16.48 -23.83 -6.03
N ALA A 139 -16.90 -22.67 -5.48
CA ALA A 139 -17.68 -21.69 -6.26
C ALA A 139 -17.01 -20.33 -6.57
N HIS A 140 -15.72 -20.08 -6.28
CA HIS A 140 -15.15 -18.72 -6.38
C HIS A 140 -13.86 -18.56 -7.22
N ARG A 141 -13.62 -19.41 -8.22
CA ARG A 141 -12.34 -19.41 -8.97
C ARG A 141 -12.23 -18.52 -10.22
N VAL A 142 -13.15 -17.59 -10.50
CA VAL A 142 -13.10 -16.90 -11.81
C VAL A 142 -12.30 -15.57 -11.85
N HIS A 143 -12.05 -14.84 -10.75
CA HIS A 143 -11.36 -13.51 -10.84
C HIS A 143 -10.35 -13.12 -9.74
N ARG A 144 -9.87 -14.06 -8.92
CA ARG A 144 -9.06 -13.72 -7.73
C ARG A 144 -7.57 -13.33 -7.92
N PRO A 145 -6.80 -13.82 -8.92
CA PRO A 145 -5.34 -13.65 -8.92
C PRO A 145 -4.87 -12.22 -9.23
N ALA A 146 -5.54 -11.51 -10.15
CA ALA A 146 -5.13 -10.16 -10.55
C ALA A 146 -5.33 -9.12 -9.43
N ALA A 147 -6.36 -9.30 -8.59
CA ALA A 147 -6.60 -8.42 -7.44
C ALA A 147 -5.54 -8.59 -6.34
N GLU A 148 -5.10 -9.82 -6.09
CA GLU A 148 -3.99 -10.09 -5.16
C GLU A 148 -2.66 -9.53 -5.67
N GLU A 149 -2.40 -9.62 -6.98
CA GLU A 149 -1.21 -9.05 -7.63
C GLU A 149 -1.19 -7.53 -7.57
N GLY A 150 -2.31 -6.87 -7.90
CA GLY A 150 -2.46 -5.42 -7.79
C GLY A 150 -2.29 -4.91 -6.35
N MET A 151 -2.86 -5.62 -5.37
CA MET A 151 -2.68 -5.30 -3.95
C MET A 151 -1.21 -5.35 -3.53
N ARG A 152 -0.45 -6.36 -3.98
CA ARG A 152 0.99 -6.48 -3.68
C ARG A 152 1.81 -5.37 -4.31
N VAL A 153 1.47 -5.00 -5.55
CA VAL A 153 2.14 -3.88 -6.22
C VAL A 153 1.83 -2.57 -5.49
N ARG A 154 0.60 -2.37 -5.03
CA ARG A 154 0.22 -1.24 -4.18
C ARG A 154 1.03 -1.22 -2.88
N GLU A 155 1.11 -2.33 -2.16
CA GLU A 155 1.91 -2.43 -0.93
C GLU A 155 3.38 -2.08 -1.17
N MET A 156 3.96 -2.62 -2.25
CA MET A 156 5.34 -2.34 -2.61
C MET A 156 5.55 -0.88 -3.01
N LEU A 157 4.64 -0.29 -3.79
CA LEU A 157 4.69 1.13 -4.15
C LEU A 157 4.61 2.02 -2.91
N THR A 158 3.73 1.71 -1.96
CA THR A 158 3.63 2.41 -0.69
C THR A 158 4.92 2.32 0.11
N TYR A 159 5.51 1.12 0.18
CA TYR A 159 6.80 0.93 0.82
C TYR A 159 7.90 1.76 0.12
N LEU A 160 8.01 1.70 -1.20
CA LEU A 160 9.01 2.45 -1.96
C LEU A 160 8.85 3.97 -1.82
N ALA A 161 7.62 4.46 -1.70
CA ALA A 161 7.36 5.87 -1.43
C ALA A 161 7.91 6.34 -0.07
N THR A 162 8.18 5.41 0.85
CA THR A 162 8.81 5.69 2.15
C THR A 162 10.31 5.38 2.17
N ALA A 163 10.76 4.36 1.45
CA ALA A 163 12.14 3.88 1.46
C ALA A 163 13.06 4.65 0.49
N LEU A 164 12.51 5.16 -0.62
CA LEU A 164 13.27 5.91 -1.61
C LEU A 164 13.32 7.41 -1.27
N PRO A 165 14.40 8.12 -1.62
CA PRO A 165 14.44 9.58 -1.60
C PRO A 165 13.23 10.20 -2.33
N ARG A 166 12.74 11.33 -1.82
CA ARG A 166 11.57 12.02 -2.44
C ARG A 166 11.84 12.46 -3.87
N CYS A 167 13.10 12.78 -4.19
CA CYS A 167 13.56 13.18 -5.52
C CYS A 167 13.81 12.01 -6.49
N THR A 168 13.63 10.74 -6.07
CA THR A 168 13.82 9.62 -6.99
C THR A 168 12.84 9.70 -8.14
N SER A 169 13.38 9.69 -9.36
CA SER A 169 12.62 9.85 -10.60
C SER A 169 11.61 8.73 -10.78
N PRO A 170 10.58 8.93 -11.63
CA PRO A 170 9.64 7.86 -11.97
C PRO A 170 10.31 6.64 -12.61
N ALA A 171 11.39 6.86 -13.37
CA ALA A 171 12.20 5.79 -13.94
C ALA A 171 12.90 4.98 -12.84
N GLY A 172 13.54 5.67 -11.87
CA GLY A 172 14.14 5.03 -10.69
C GLY A 172 13.12 4.26 -9.86
N ARG A 173 11.92 4.80 -9.65
CA ARG A 173 10.83 4.13 -8.92
C ARG A 173 10.33 2.86 -9.62
N LEU A 174 10.18 2.89 -10.94
CA LEU A 174 9.84 1.69 -11.73
C LEU A 174 10.95 0.63 -11.67
N LEU A 175 12.21 1.05 -11.76
CA LEU A 175 13.36 0.15 -11.56
C LEU A 175 13.33 -0.48 -10.17
N ALA A 176 13.14 0.34 -9.14
CA ALA A 176 13.09 -0.12 -7.75
C ALA A 176 11.94 -1.11 -7.53
N LEU A 177 10.75 -0.83 -8.07
CA LEU A 177 9.62 -1.74 -8.01
C LEU A 177 9.94 -3.10 -8.63
N GLN A 178 10.50 -3.12 -9.83
CA GLN A 178 10.86 -4.37 -10.48
C GLN A 178 11.99 -5.10 -9.77
N CYS A 179 12.96 -4.38 -9.23
CA CYS A 179 14.03 -5.00 -8.46
C CYS A 179 13.48 -5.64 -7.18
N ALA A 180 12.69 -4.90 -6.39
CA ALA A 180 12.14 -5.39 -5.14
C ALA A 180 11.23 -6.61 -5.33
N LEU A 181 10.38 -6.61 -6.36
CA LEU A 181 9.49 -7.74 -6.64
C LEU A 181 10.21 -8.96 -7.26
N ARG A 182 11.41 -8.78 -7.84
CA ARG A 182 12.16 -9.86 -8.50
C ARG A 182 13.36 -10.36 -7.69
N ALA A 183 13.69 -9.70 -6.59
CA ALA A 183 14.77 -10.09 -5.71
C ALA A 183 14.59 -11.51 -5.17
N ASP A 184 15.70 -12.22 -5.03
CA ASP A 184 15.76 -13.45 -4.25
C ASP A 184 15.90 -13.15 -2.75
N THR A 185 16.10 -14.19 -1.94
CA THR A 185 16.25 -14.07 -0.48
C THR A 185 17.56 -13.38 -0.08
N ARG A 186 18.54 -13.30 -0.98
CA ARG A 186 19.80 -12.60 -0.78
C ARG A 186 19.72 -11.14 -1.23
N GLY A 187 18.62 -10.72 -1.86
CA GLY A 187 18.48 -9.39 -2.43
C GLY A 187 19.09 -9.25 -3.84
N LEU A 188 19.48 -10.36 -4.48
CA LEU A 188 19.99 -10.35 -5.85
C LEU A 188 18.86 -10.33 -6.85
N VAL A 189 19.01 -9.50 -7.87
CA VAL A 189 18.06 -9.32 -8.96
C VAL A 189 18.78 -9.46 -10.29
N ARG A 190 18.16 -10.19 -11.21
CA ARG A 190 18.64 -10.35 -12.59
C ARG A 190 17.61 -9.79 -13.56
N LEU A 191 17.91 -8.66 -14.20
CA LEU A 191 17.01 -7.98 -15.14
C LEU A 191 17.45 -8.22 -16.60
N PRO A 192 16.62 -8.91 -17.41
CA PRO A 192 16.94 -9.12 -18.81
C PRO A 192 16.77 -7.81 -19.60
N ALA A 193 17.63 -7.61 -20.62
CA ALA A 193 17.60 -6.42 -21.45
C ALA A 193 16.24 -6.20 -22.15
N GLY A 194 15.50 -7.27 -22.46
CA GLY A 194 14.14 -7.21 -23.00
C GLY A 194 13.15 -6.53 -22.05
N LEU A 195 13.27 -6.77 -20.74
CA LEU A 195 12.43 -6.14 -19.72
C LEU A 195 12.74 -4.65 -19.58
N LEU A 196 14.03 -4.29 -19.57
CA LEU A 196 14.46 -2.88 -19.53
C LEU A 196 14.01 -2.11 -20.78
N ARG A 197 14.07 -2.75 -21.96
CA ARG A 197 13.52 -2.17 -23.20
C ARG A 197 12.00 -1.97 -23.12
N GLY A 198 11.26 -2.96 -22.63
CA GLY A 198 9.81 -2.90 -22.50
C GLY A 198 9.33 -1.78 -21.58
N MET A 199 10.11 -1.44 -20.54
CA MET A 199 9.83 -0.31 -19.66
C MET A 199 10.48 1.01 -20.08
N ARG A 200 11.20 1.04 -21.21
CA ARG A 200 11.96 2.22 -21.69
C ARG A 200 13.02 2.72 -20.69
N LEU A 201 13.63 1.77 -19.95
CA LEU A 201 14.69 2.01 -18.97
C LEU A 201 16.08 1.57 -19.49
N ARG A 202 16.16 1.02 -20.71
CA ARG A 202 17.44 0.72 -21.35
C ARG A 202 18.16 2.02 -21.71
N GLY A 203 19.43 2.14 -21.32
CA GLY A 203 20.26 3.33 -21.57
C GLY A 203 20.03 4.47 -20.56
N ARG A 204 19.14 4.29 -19.59
CA ARG A 204 18.89 5.27 -18.52
C ARG A 204 19.83 5.04 -17.33
N ALA A 205 21.10 5.41 -17.48
CA ALA A 205 22.08 5.26 -16.41
C ALA A 205 21.72 6.10 -15.17
N GLU A 206 21.11 7.27 -15.39
CA GLU A 206 20.71 8.21 -14.35
C GLU A 206 19.78 7.56 -13.31
N ALA A 207 18.85 6.72 -13.75
CA ALA A 207 17.90 6.06 -12.85
C ALA A 207 18.57 4.99 -11.96
N TRP A 208 19.69 4.42 -12.41
CA TRP A 208 20.49 3.48 -11.60
C TRP A 208 21.39 4.22 -10.62
N GLU A 209 22.00 5.31 -11.06
CA GLU A 209 22.85 6.18 -10.24
C GLU A 209 22.05 6.81 -9.10
N GLU A 210 20.82 7.29 -9.35
CA GLU A 210 19.91 7.79 -8.33
C GLU A 210 19.67 6.77 -7.20
N LEU A 211 19.41 5.52 -7.56
CA LEU A 211 19.14 4.44 -6.59
C LEU A 211 20.41 4.00 -5.85
N ALA A 212 21.56 4.01 -6.53
CA ALA A 212 22.84 3.72 -5.92
C ALA A 212 23.26 4.82 -4.94
N HIS A 213 23.08 6.09 -5.32
CA HIS A 213 23.35 7.26 -4.48
C HIS A 213 22.44 7.27 -3.25
N GLY A 214 21.17 6.90 -3.40
CA GLY A 214 20.23 6.67 -2.30
C GLY A 214 20.54 5.43 -1.44
N ARG A 215 21.66 4.74 -1.69
CA ARG A 215 22.09 3.49 -1.02
C ARG A 215 21.03 2.39 -1.02
N TRP A 216 20.16 2.39 -2.03
CA TRP A 216 19.09 1.40 -2.15
C TRP A 216 19.57 0.13 -2.84
N LEU A 217 20.55 0.26 -3.75
CA LEU A 217 21.23 -0.84 -4.44
C LEU A 217 22.73 -0.58 -4.57
N LEU A 218 23.51 -1.64 -4.82
CA LEU A 218 24.90 -1.50 -5.27
C LEU A 218 24.96 -1.07 -6.74
N PRO A 219 25.89 -0.16 -7.12
CA PRO A 219 26.08 0.25 -8.51
C PRO A 219 26.22 -0.98 -9.43
N PRO A 220 25.37 -1.15 -10.44
CA PRO A 220 25.44 -2.31 -11.32
C PRO A 220 26.34 -2.05 -12.53
N ASP A 221 26.90 -3.13 -13.08
CA ASP A 221 27.50 -3.07 -14.42
C ASP A 221 26.38 -3.03 -15.47
N LEU A 222 26.14 -1.85 -16.03
CA LEU A 222 25.12 -1.61 -17.06
C LEU A 222 25.51 -2.15 -18.45
N ARG A 223 26.77 -2.52 -18.66
CA ARG A 223 27.24 -3.15 -19.92
C ARG A 223 26.92 -4.64 -19.95
N ALA A 224 26.82 -5.27 -18.78
CA ALA A 224 26.45 -6.68 -18.67
C ALA A 224 24.99 -6.95 -19.05
N ALA A 225 24.76 -8.01 -19.82
CA ALA A 225 23.42 -8.49 -20.16
C ALA A 225 23.28 -9.96 -19.73
N PRO A 226 22.38 -10.31 -18.78
CA PRO A 226 21.45 -9.45 -18.04
C PRO A 226 22.14 -8.58 -16.97
N VAL A 227 21.54 -7.41 -16.68
CA VAL A 227 21.99 -6.53 -15.60
C VAL A 227 21.70 -7.21 -14.27
N THR A 228 22.72 -7.36 -13.45
CA THR A 228 22.62 -8.00 -12.12
C THR A 228 22.83 -6.94 -11.06
N VAL A 229 21.90 -6.83 -10.11
CA VAL A 229 21.95 -5.83 -9.03
C VAL A 229 21.73 -6.47 -7.68
N GLN A 230 22.33 -5.89 -6.65
CA GLN A 230 22.18 -6.29 -5.26
C GLN A 230 21.43 -5.19 -4.50
N LEU A 231 20.28 -5.54 -3.95
CA LEU A 231 19.52 -4.65 -3.07
C LEU A 231 20.17 -4.60 -1.68
N LEU A 232 20.25 -3.40 -1.12
CA LEU A 232 20.83 -3.15 0.20
C LEU A 232 19.77 -3.07 1.30
N ASP A 233 18.51 -2.85 0.94
CA ASP A 233 17.43 -2.71 1.90
C ASP A 233 16.98 -4.06 2.49
N ALA A 234 17.11 -4.20 3.81
CA ALA A 234 16.76 -5.41 4.56
C ALA A 234 15.25 -5.68 4.57
N ALA A 235 14.41 -4.64 4.58
CA ALA A 235 12.95 -4.80 4.58
C ALA A 235 12.45 -5.44 3.28
N VAL A 236 13.16 -5.25 2.15
CA VAL A 236 12.87 -5.95 0.88
C VAL A 236 13.27 -7.43 0.94
N ARG A 237 14.35 -7.74 1.66
CA ARG A 237 14.88 -9.11 1.81
C ARG A 237 13.97 -9.97 2.69
N ASP A 238 13.39 -9.38 3.72
CA ASP A 238 12.56 -10.05 4.73
C ASP A 238 11.06 -10.10 4.38
N GLN A 239 10.66 -9.68 3.18
CA GLN A 239 9.25 -9.63 2.81
C GLN A 239 8.58 -11.01 2.80
N ALA A 240 7.47 -11.11 3.53
CA ALA A 240 6.67 -12.31 3.76
C ALA A 240 6.02 -13.00 2.53
N PRO A 241 5.87 -12.41 1.33
CA PRO A 241 5.35 -13.17 0.20
C PRO A 241 6.42 -14.06 -0.44
N GLY A 242 6.09 -15.34 -0.63
CA GLY A 242 6.95 -16.27 -1.36
C GLY A 242 7.32 -15.80 -2.76
N ARG A 243 8.52 -16.20 -3.23
CA ARG A 243 9.15 -15.80 -4.50
C ARG A 243 8.20 -15.83 -5.70
N THR A 244 7.39 -16.88 -5.83
CA THR A 244 6.45 -17.05 -6.95
C THR A 244 5.42 -15.94 -7.01
N ALA A 245 4.92 -15.53 -5.85
CA ALA A 245 3.86 -14.55 -5.77
C ALA A 245 4.39 -13.11 -5.98
N ARG A 246 5.65 -12.85 -5.59
CA ARG A 246 6.36 -11.60 -5.98
C ARG A 246 6.64 -11.54 -7.48
N ARG A 247 7.06 -12.66 -8.09
CA ARG A 247 7.26 -12.76 -9.55
C ARG A 247 5.97 -12.49 -10.34
N ARG A 248 4.83 -13.02 -9.86
CA ARG A 248 3.52 -12.72 -10.45
C ARG A 248 3.18 -11.24 -10.36
N ALA A 249 3.34 -10.62 -9.18
CA ALA A 249 3.17 -9.18 -9.02
C ALA A 249 4.13 -8.36 -9.91
N ALA A 250 5.39 -8.79 -10.06
CA ALA A 250 6.36 -8.15 -10.95
C ALA A 250 5.93 -8.21 -12.42
N HIS A 251 5.33 -9.33 -12.84
CA HIS A 251 4.81 -9.51 -14.19
C HIS A 251 3.55 -8.66 -14.40
N TRP A 252 2.61 -8.71 -13.45
CA TRP A 252 1.42 -7.85 -13.44
C TRP A 252 1.79 -6.38 -13.53
N ALA A 253 2.82 -5.92 -12.82
CA ALA A 253 3.26 -4.51 -12.88
C ALA A 253 3.75 -4.05 -14.27
N LEU A 254 4.16 -4.97 -15.16
CA LEU A 254 4.55 -4.62 -16.53
C LEU A 254 3.34 -4.40 -17.44
N ARG A 255 2.23 -5.08 -17.12
CA ARG A 255 0.98 -5.08 -17.87
C ARG A 255 -0.17 -5.19 -16.87
N PRO A 256 -0.42 -4.13 -16.08
CA PRO A 256 -1.55 -4.15 -15.19
C PRO A 256 -2.81 -4.35 -16.03
N GLY A 257 -3.85 -4.95 -15.45
CA GLY A 257 -5.19 -4.93 -16.06
C GLY A 257 -5.59 -3.50 -16.46
N PRO A 258 -6.63 -3.33 -17.30
CA PRO A 258 -6.96 -2.06 -17.93
C PRO A 258 -6.76 -0.86 -17.00
N PRO A 259 -6.07 0.19 -17.50
CA PRO A 259 -5.98 0.54 -18.91
C PRO A 259 -4.68 0.10 -19.62
N ALA A 260 -4.81 -0.28 -20.90
CA ALA A 260 -3.68 -0.70 -21.73
C ALA A 260 -2.87 0.53 -22.20
N LEU A 261 -1.60 0.59 -21.80
CA LEU A 261 -0.72 1.68 -22.20
C LEU A 261 -0.06 1.42 -23.56
N PRO A 262 0.06 2.45 -24.42
CA PRO A 262 0.89 2.37 -25.62
C PRO A 262 2.34 1.93 -25.33
N GLY A 263 2.96 1.24 -26.29
CA GLY A 263 4.36 0.77 -26.15
C GLY A 263 5.41 1.89 -26.07
N ALA A 264 5.03 3.13 -26.41
CA ALA A 264 5.88 4.31 -26.40
C ALA A 264 5.70 5.20 -25.15
N THR A 265 4.87 4.79 -24.19
CA THR A 265 4.56 5.62 -23.02
C THR A 265 5.79 5.94 -22.16
N PRO A 266 6.04 7.22 -21.82
CA PRO A 266 7.12 7.62 -20.92
C PRO A 266 7.05 6.96 -19.53
N PRO A 267 8.18 6.75 -18.82
CA PRO A 267 8.19 6.13 -17.49
C PRO A 267 7.27 6.81 -16.47
N ALA A 268 7.16 8.14 -16.49
CA ALA A 268 6.27 8.91 -15.61
C ALA A 268 4.80 8.53 -15.80
N VAL A 269 4.31 8.57 -17.05
CA VAL A 269 2.93 8.22 -17.39
C VAL A 269 2.64 6.75 -17.07
N ARG A 270 3.63 5.86 -17.31
CA ARG A 270 3.53 4.43 -16.98
C ARG A 270 3.41 4.19 -15.48
N LEU A 271 4.17 4.92 -14.66
CA LEU A 271 4.11 4.80 -13.22
C LEU A 271 2.77 5.29 -12.65
N VAL A 272 2.27 6.45 -13.12
CA VAL A 272 0.94 6.95 -12.70
C VAL A 272 -0.14 5.94 -13.05
N ALA A 273 -0.19 5.47 -14.30
CA ALA A 273 -1.17 4.47 -14.72
C ALA A 273 -1.06 3.15 -13.92
N LEU A 274 0.15 2.72 -13.58
CA LEU A 274 0.36 1.55 -12.71
C LEU A 274 -0.17 1.78 -11.29
N VAL A 275 0.05 2.96 -10.71
CA VAL A 275 -0.47 3.31 -9.39
C VAL A 275 -2.00 3.33 -9.42
N LEU A 276 -2.62 3.94 -10.43
CA LEU A 276 -4.07 3.93 -10.61
C LEU A 276 -4.60 2.50 -10.76
N ALA A 277 -3.98 1.68 -11.60
CA ALA A 277 -4.37 0.28 -11.80
C ALA A 277 -4.28 -0.54 -10.50
N ALA A 278 -3.27 -0.29 -9.66
CA ALA A 278 -3.10 -0.95 -8.37
C ALA A 278 -4.12 -0.49 -7.31
N HIS A 279 -4.77 0.66 -7.52
CA HIS A 279 -5.84 1.20 -6.68
C HIS A 279 -7.24 0.94 -7.25
N LEU A 280 -7.36 0.19 -8.35
CA LEU A 280 -8.65 -0.27 -8.83
C LEU A 280 -9.27 -1.23 -7.81
N SER A 281 -10.42 -0.84 -7.28
CA SER A 281 -11.24 -1.68 -6.42
C SER A 281 -12.44 -2.19 -7.23
N PRO A 282 -12.71 -3.50 -7.28
CA PRO A 282 -13.91 -4.03 -7.92
C PRO A 282 -15.20 -3.74 -7.15
N ARG A 283 -15.12 -3.13 -5.95
CA ARG A 283 -16.26 -2.94 -5.02
C ARG A 283 -16.48 -1.49 -4.60
N ALA A 284 -15.65 -0.55 -5.04
CA ALA A 284 -15.72 0.84 -4.61
C ALA A 284 -15.28 1.79 -5.73
N ALA A 285 -15.66 3.07 -5.59
CA ALA A 285 -15.13 4.14 -6.43
C ALA A 285 -13.60 4.13 -6.40
N HIS A 286 -12.99 4.37 -7.56
CA HIS A 286 -11.54 4.41 -7.71
C HIS A 286 -11.03 5.73 -7.14
N THR A 287 -10.58 5.72 -5.88
CA THR A 287 -10.15 6.93 -5.18
C THR A 287 -8.76 6.79 -4.58
N ILE A 288 -8.00 7.89 -4.60
CA ILE A 288 -6.70 8.01 -3.95
C ILE A 288 -6.47 9.48 -3.57
N GLU A 289 -5.83 9.77 -2.44
CA GLU A 289 -5.43 11.15 -2.10
C GLU A 289 -4.40 11.68 -3.12
N MET A 290 -4.51 12.93 -3.59
CA MET A 290 -3.60 13.52 -4.59
C MET A 290 -2.16 13.49 -4.08
N ASP A 291 -1.94 13.88 -2.83
CA ASP A 291 -0.61 13.85 -2.20
C ASP A 291 -0.01 12.45 -2.14
N VAL A 292 -0.85 11.42 -1.93
CA VAL A 292 -0.39 10.03 -1.92
C VAL A 292 -0.02 9.60 -3.34
N LEU A 293 -0.85 9.92 -4.34
CA LEU A 293 -0.57 9.63 -5.74
C LEU A 293 0.74 10.29 -6.20
N ALA A 294 0.93 11.58 -5.91
CA ALA A 294 2.16 12.32 -6.21
C ALA A 294 3.39 11.67 -5.56
N ARG A 295 3.28 11.33 -4.26
CA ARG A 295 4.37 10.70 -3.51
C ARG A 295 4.72 9.31 -4.02
N LEU A 296 3.74 8.51 -4.44
CA LEU A 296 3.98 7.19 -5.03
C LEU A 296 4.75 7.33 -6.35
N CYS A 297 4.42 8.36 -7.14
CA CYS A 297 5.02 8.59 -8.45
C CYS A 297 6.35 9.37 -8.41
N GLY A 298 6.69 10.03 -7.30
CA GLY A 298 7.87 10.90 -7.22
C GLY A 298 7.65 12.25 -7.90
N HIS A 299 6.41 12.75 -7.87
CA HIS A 299 6.00 14.00 -8.50
C HIS A 299 5.40 14.98 -7.49
N SER A 300 5.31 16.24 -7.88
CA SER A 300 4.43 17.19 -7.19
C SER A 300 2.96 16.93 -7.54
N PRO A 301 2.00 17.40 -6.73
CA PRO A 301 0.57 17.35 -7.06
C PRO A 301 0.25 17.96 -8.44
N HIS A 302 0.88 19.10 -8.79
CA HIS A 302 0.71 19.75 -10.09
C HIS A 302 1.17 18.88 -11.26
N GLN A 303 2.39 18.32 -11.17
CA GLN A 303 2.91 17.41 -12.21
C GLN A 303 2.05 16.16 -12.33
N THR A 304 1.46 15.71 -11.23
CA THR A 304 0.56 14.55 -11.21
C THR A 304 -0.75 14.86 -11.96
N ALA A 305 -1.32 16.05 -11.76
CA ALA A 305 -2.48 16.50 -12.53
C ALA A 305 -2.20 16.53 -14.04
N GLU A 306 -1.07 17.12 -14.48
CA GLU A 306 -0.68 17.13 -15.90
C GLU A 306 -0.48 15.71 -16.49
N LEU A 307 -0.05 14.75 -15.67
CA LEU A 307 0.08 13.35 -16.08
C LEU A 307 -1.28 12.68 -16.20
N LEU A 308 -2.24 13.01 -15.33
CA LEU A 308 -3.62 12.54 -15.43
C LEU A 308 -4.31 13.11 -16.67
N ASP A 309 -4.10 14.39 -17.00
CA ASP A 309 -4.59 15.00 -18.24
C ASP A 309 -4.02 14.30 -19.48
N ARG A 310 -2.72 13.97 -19.48
CA ARG A 310 -2.11 13.18 -20.56
C ARG A 310 -2.70 11.78 -20.68
N LEU A 311 -3.12 11.16 -19.57
CA LEU A 311 -3.79 9.86 -19.58
C LEU A 311 -5.21 9.95 -20.17
N VAL A 312 -5.92 11.06 -19.94
CA VAL A 312 -7.21 11.33 -20.60
C VAL A 312 -7.03 11.60 -22.08
N ALA A 313 -6.06 12.46 -22.46
CA ALA A 313 -5.75 12.79 -23.84
C ALA A 313 -5.31 11.57 -24.67
N SER A 314 -4.74 10.55 -24.03
CA SER A 314 -4.36 9.28 -24.67
C SER A 314 -5.44 8.19 -24.59
N HIS A 315 -6.65 8.54 -24.13
CA HIS A 315 -7.78 7.62 -23.93
C HIS A 315 -7.48 6.43 -23.02
N VAL A 316 -6.46 6.56 -22.16
CA VAL A 316 -6.14 5.58 -21.12
C VAL A 316 -7.13 5.74 -19.95
N LEU A 317 -7.57 6.98 -19.69
CA LEU A 317 -8.66 7.33 -18.79
C LEU A 317 -9.79 8.01 -19.60
N THR A 318 -11.03 7.88 -19.13
CA THR A 318 -12.15 8.67 -19.67
C THR A 318 -12.18 10.06 -19.06
N SER A 319 -12.02 10.14 -17.74
CA SER A 319 -12.01 11.38 -16.98
C SER A 319 -11.33 11.16 -15.63
N TRP A 320 -10.90 12.26 -15.03
CA TRP A 320 -10.46 12.30 -13.64
C TRP A 320 -10.99 13.57 -12.98
N HIS A 321 -11.18 13.53 -11.67
CA HIS A 321 -11.66 14.66 -10.87
C HIS A 321 -10.88 14.73 -9.56
N HIS A 322 -10.49 15.93 -9.15
CA HIS A 322 -9.90 16.20 -7.84
C HIS A 322 -10.88 16.96 -6.96
N ARG A 323 -11.27 16.33 -5.87
CA ARG A 323 -12.09 16.92 -4.82
C ARG A 323 -11.17 17.65 -3.83
N LEU A 324 -11.10 18.97 -3.97
CA LEU A 324 -10.23 19.83 -3.14
C LEU A 324 -10.60 19.80 -1.64
N ASP A 325 -11.85 19.50 -1.33
CA ASP A 325 -12.37 19.38 0.04
C ASP A 325 -11.83 18.16 0.79
N THR A 326 -11.65 17.04 0.08
CA THR A 326 -11.14 15.78 0.65
C THR A 326 -9.72 15.43 0.21
N ASP A 327 -9.15 16.21 -0.69
CA ASP A 327 -7.92 15.91 -1.46
C ASP A 327 -8.01 14.60 -2.26
N GLU A 328 -9.21 14.12 -2.57
CA GLU A 328 -9.40 12.84 -3.26
C GLU A 328 -9.39 13.00 -4.77
N VAL A 329 -8.56 12.21 -5.43
CA VAL A 329 -8.57 12.00 -6.87
C VAL A 329 -9.44 10.81 -7.18
N THR A 330 -10.40 11.00 -8.08
CA THR A 330 -11.24 9.95 -8.63
C THR A 330 -11.03 9.85 -10.13
N TRP A 331 -11.07 8.65 -10.70
CA TRP A 331 -10.89 8.45 -12.14
C TRP A 331 -11.83 7.39 -12.71
N ALA A 332 -12.14 7.54 -14.00
CA ALA A 332 -12.94 6.60 -14.76
C ALA A 332 -12.11 5.97 -15.88
N LEU A 333 -12.24 4.65 -16.04
CA LEU A 333 -11.66 3.92 -17.16
C LEU A 333 -12.62 3.94 -18.35
N PRO A 334 -12.09 3.90 -19.59
CA PRO A 334 -12.93 3.64 -20.76
C PRO A 334 -13.72 2.36 -20.53
N HIS A 335 -15.05 2.44 -20.63
CA HIS A 335 -15.89 1.25 -20.60
C HIS A 335 -15.41 0.33 -21.72
N GLY A 336 -14.78 -0.79 -21.36
CA GLY A 336 -14.51 -1.85 -22.32
C GLY A 336 -15.83 -2.23 -22.95
N HIS A 337 -15.88 -2.20 -24.29
CA HIS A 337 -16.98 -2.75 -25.07
C HIS A 337 -17.34 -4.12 -24.48
N SER A 338 -18.44 -4.19 -23.72
CA SER A 338 -19.08 -5.45 -23.41
C SER A 338 -19.32 -6.13 -24.75
N ALA A 339 -18.82 -7.35 -24.86
CA ALA A 339 -19.02 -8.20 -26.01
C ALA A 339 -20.47 -8.09 -26.48
N ARG A 340 -20.59 -7.78 -27.77
CA ARG A 340 -21.81 -7.83 -28.57
C ARG A 340 -22.46 -9.20 -28.36
N THR A 341 -23.33 -9.34 -27.36
CA THR A 341 -24.24 -10.47 -27.25
C THR A 341 -25.20 -10.31 -28.43
N GLY A 342 -24.93 -11.07 -29.48
CA GLY A 342 -25.85 -11.19 -30.60
C GLY A 342 -27.21 -11.62 -30.06
N SER A 343 -28.23 -10.81 -30.32
CA SER A 343 -29.60 -11.30 -30.27
C SER A 343 -29.70 -12.49 -31.23
N PRO A 344 -30.17 -13.66 -30.79
CA PRO A 344 -30.68 -14.63 -31.73
C PRO A 344 -31.94 -14.02 -32.36
N ARG A 345 -31.96 -13.93 -33.69
CA ARG A 345 -33.22 -13.81 -34.42
C ARG A 345 -33.99 -15.09 -34.12
N LEU A 346 -35.15 -14.95 -33.49
CA LEU A 346 -36.21 -15.95 -33.55
C LEU A 346 -37.27 -15.45 -34.51
N SER A 347 -37.75 -16.42 -35.29
CA SER A 347 -38.57 -16.40 -36.49
C SER A 347 -39.74 -15.45 -36.53
#